data_AF-A0A533VD15-F1
#
_entry.id   AF-A0A533VD15-F1
#
_cell.length_a   1.000
_cell.length_b   1.000
_cell.length_c   1.000
_cell.angle_alpha   90.00
_cell.angle_beta   90.00
_cell.angle_gamma   90.00
#
_symmetry.space_group_name_H-M   'P 1'
#
loop_
_entity.id
_entity.type
_entity.pdbx_description
1 polymer ?
#
loop_
_entity_poly.entity_id
_entity_poly.type
_entity_poly.pdbx_seq_one_letter_code
_entity_poly.pdbx_strand_id
1 'polypeptide(L)'
;MDKIIEGNKIRVVELDIDNYGSVIPLRELELKLPHDDDSVIKVLSSTNYAAIFTENDSDETGSTIILANSVSLDELNEEKKRAIDMLNKK
;
A
#
# COMPACT_ATOMS: atom_id res chain seq x y z
N MET A 1 -0.97 9.79 -12.10
CA MET A 1 -1.86 9.62 -10.93
C MET A 1 -1.38 10.62 -9.90
N ASP A 2 -2.09 11.73 -9.76
CA ASP A 2 -1.74 12.81 -8.85
C ASP A 2 -2.02 12.40 -7.40
N LYS A 3 -0.97 12.25 -6.58
CA LYS A 3 -1.11 12.08 -5.13
C LYS A 3 -1.40 13.46 -4.53
N ILE A 4 -2.65 13.69 -4.13
CA ILE A 4 -3.05 14.92 -3.45
C ILE A 4 -2.84 14.70 -1.94
N ILE A 5 -1.85 15.39 -1.37
CA ILE A 5 -1.65 15.48 0.08
C ILE A 5 -2.46 16.68 0.57
N GLU A 6 -3.66 16.43 1.13
CA GLU A 6 -4.51 17.45 1.74
C GLU A 6 -4.39 17.37 3.27
N GLY A 7 -3.48 18.16 3.85
CA GLY A 7 -3.23 18.18 5.29
C GLY A 7 -2.53 16.92 5.82
N ASN A 8 -2.93 16.44 7.00
CA ASN A 8 -2.36 15.23 7.64
C ASN A 8 -2.99 13.92 7.13
N LYS A 9 -3.42 13.88 5.86
CA LYS A 9 -4.13 12.75 5.27
C LYS A 9 -3.63 12.45 3.87
N ILE A 10 -3.65 11.18 3.50
CA ILE A 10 -3.30 10.69 2.18
C ILE A 10 -4.36 9.70 1.68
N ARG A 11 -4.69 9.84 0.40
CA ARG A 11 -5.52 8.87 -0.32
C ARG A 11 -4.63 7.83 -0.98
N VAL A 12 -4.88 6.57 -0.69
CA VAL A 12 -4.20 5.42 -1.28
C VAL A 12 -5.22 4.45 -1.86
N VAL A 13 -4.79 3.61 -2.79
CA VAL A 13 -5.62 2.55 -3.34
C VAL A 13 -5.10 1.24 -2.79
N GLU A 14 -5.96 0.49 -2.12
CA GLU A 14 -5.67 -0.87 -1.69
C GLU A 14 -5.57 -1.75 -2.93
N LEU A 15 -4.48 -2.51 -3.03
CA LEU A 15 -4.20 -3.38 -4.16
C LEU A 15 -4.15 -4.83 -3.67
N ASP A 16 -4.75 -5.72 -4.45
CA ASP A 16 -4.70 -7.17 -4.24
C ASP A 16 -4.16 -7.87 -5.48
N ILE A 17 -3.72 -9.11 -5.32
CA ILE A 17 -3.19 -9.94 -6.40
C ILE A 17 -4.20 -11.04 -6.70
N ASP A 18 -4.76 -11.03 -7.90
CA ASP A 18 -5.71 -12.06 -8.32
C ASP A 18 -5.05 -13.42 -8.58
N ASN A 19 -5.89 -14.45 -8.81
CA ASN A 19 -5.45 -15.81 -9.10
C ASN A 19 -4.60 -15.94 -10.39
N TYR A 20 -4.51 -14.89 -11.19
CA TYR A 20 -3.73 -14.82 -12.43
C TYR A 20 -2.45 -13.99 -12.26
N GLY A 21 -2.15 -13.47 -11.06
CA GLY A 21 -0.97 -12.66 -10.79
C GLY A 21 -1.10 -11.19 -11.20
N SER A 22 -2.32 -10.73 -11.49
CA SER A 22 -2.59 -9.33 -11.84
C SER A 22 -2.86 -8.51 -10.58
N VAL A 23 -2.31 -7.30 -10.55
CA VAL A 23 -2.60 -6.34 -9.48
C VAL A 23 -3.94 -5.68 -9.76
N ILE A 24 -4.92 -5.89 -8.90
CA ILE A 24 -6.24 -5.31 -9.00
C ILE A 24 -6.48 -4.30 -7.87
N PRO A 25 -7.03 -3.12 -8.17
CA PRO A 25 -7.46 -2.19 -7.13
C PRO A 25 -8.72 -2.71 -6.45
N LEU A 26 -8.72 -2.79 -5.12
CA LEU A 26 -9.88 -3.21 -4.33
C LEU A 26 -10.76 -2.02 -3.96
N ARG A 27 -10.18 -1.03 -3.27
CA ARG A 27 -10.90 0.16 -2.79
C ARG A 27 -9.95 1.33 -2.57
N GLU A 28 -10.51 2.53 -2.54
CA GLU A 28 -9.79 3.73 -2.10
C GLU A 28 -9.86 3.84 -0.57
N LEU A 29 -8.72 4.11 0.06
CA LEU A 29 -8.58 4.30 1.50
C LEU A 29 -8.03 5.69 1.77
N GLU A 30 -8.61 6.37 2.76
CA GLU A 30 -8.08 7.60 3.31
C GLU A 30 -7.37 7.28 4.63
N LEU A 31 -6.05 7.43 4.63
CA LEU A 31 -5.19 7.18 5.78
C LEU A 31 -4.67 8.49 6.35
N LYS A 32 -4.45 8.51 7.66
CA LYS A 32 -3.81 9.66 8.33
C LYS A 32 -2.31 9.48 8.35
N LEU A 33 -1.59 10.55 8.06
CA LEU A 33 -0.15 10.58 8.21
C LEU A 33 0.20 10.78 9.70
N PRO A 34 1.35 10.26 10.15
CA PRO A 34 1.87 10.56 11.48
C PRO A 34 2.22 12.06 11.57
N HIS A 35 1.83 12.70 12.67
CA HIS A 35 1.93 14.17 12.82
C HIS A 35 3.38 14.69 12.85
N ASP A 36 4.34 13.85 13.24
CA ASP A 36 5.74 14.20 13.49
C ASP A 36 6.73 13.40 12.61
N ASP A 37 6.25 12.59 11.65
CA ASP A 37 7.12 11.71 10.86
C ASP A 37 6.94 11.90 9.35
N ASP A 38 7.75 12.80 8.79
CA ASP A 38 7.86 13.07 7.36
C ASP A 38 8.49 11.91 6.57
N SER A 39 9.09 10.92 7.24
CA SER A 39 9.77 9.79 6.57
C SER A 39 8.76 8.96 5.78
N VAL A 40 7.55 8.78 6.33
CA VAL A 40 6.43 8.10 5.67
C VAL A 40 6.03 8.83 4.38
N ILE A 41 5.89 10.16 4.45
CA ILE A 41 5.54 10.99 3.29
C ILE A 41 6.62 10.89 2.22
N LYS A 42 7.90 10.88 2.62
CA LYS A 42 9.02 10.79 1.69
C LYS A 42 9.05 9.45 0.95
N VAL A 43 8.78 8.33 1.63
CA VAL A 43 8.66 7.02 0.99
C VAL A 43 7.47 7.01 0.04
N LEU A 44 6.29 7.44 0.51
CA LEU A 44 5.07 7.44 -0.31
C LEU A 44 5.16 8.38 -1.51
N SER A 45 5.89 9.49 -1.43
CA SER A 45 6.06 10.42 -2.56
C SER A 45 7.11 9.96 -3.57
N SER A 46 8.07 9.13 -3.17
CA SER A 46 9.14 8.64 -4.04
C SER A 46 8.84 7.30 -4.71
N THR A 47 7.75 6.63 -4.33
CA THR A 47 7.44 5.28 -4.81
C THR A 47 6.04 5.16 -5.42
N ASN A 48 5.93 4.33 -6.46
CA ASN A 48 4.65 3.97 -7.06
C ASN A 48 3.91 2.91 -6.23
N TYR A 49 4.67 1.98 -5.63
CA TYR A 49 4.15 0.93 -4.77
C TYR A 49 4.82 1.02 -3.40
N ALA A 50 4.04 0.84 -2.35
CA ALA A 50 4.53 0.83 -0.98
C ALA A 50 3.72 -0.15 -0.14
N ALA A 51 4.40 -0.85 0.76
CA ALA A 51 3.77 -1.58 1.84
C ALA A 51 3.48 -0.60 2.97
N ILE A 52 2.20 -0.47 3.34
CA ILE A 52 1.73 0.47 4.36
C ILE A 52 1.26 -0.34 5.56
N PHE A 53 1.74 0.04 6.74
CA PHE A 53 1.32 -0.54 8.01
C PHE A 53 0.59 0.52 8.82
N THR A 54 -0.55 0.15 9.40
CA THR A 54 -1.43 1.04 10.17
C THR A 54 -1.58 0.58 11.61
N GLU A 55 -1.77 1.52 12.54
CA GLU A 55 -1.92 1.19 13.98
C GLU A 55 -3.28 0.56 14.32
N ASN A 56 -4.26 0.70 13.43
CA ASN A 56 -5.60 0.16 13.60
C ASN A 56 -5.91 -0.82 12.46
N ASP A 57 -6.31 -2.05 12.84
CA ASP A 57 -6.67 -3.17 11.96
C ASP A 57 -8.10 -3.06 11.39
N SER A 58 -8.81 -2.01 11.77
CA SER A 58 -10.14 -1.76 11.23
C SER A 58 -9.98 -1.10 9.87
N ASP A 59 -10.56 -1.70 8.83
CA ASP A 59 -10.82 -1.18 7.47
C ASP A 59 -11.56 0.19 7.44
N GLU A 60 -11.57 0.92 8.55
CA GLU A 60 -12.25 2.18 8.72
C GLU A 60 -11.37 3.34 8.30
N THR A 61 -11.94 4.16 7.43
CA THR A 61 -11.51 5.50 7.07
C THR A 61 -10.97 6.27 8.29
N GLY A 62 -9.65 6.43 8.40
CA GLY A 62 -9.03 7.14 9.52
C GLY A 62 -7.91 6.44 10.28
N SER A 63 -7.49 5.25 9.84
CA SER A 63 -6.29 4.57 10.35
C SER A 63 -5.02 5.39 10.12
N THR A 64 -4.17 5.49 11.14
CA THR A 64 -2.90 6.22 11.09
C THR A 64 -1.80 5.31 10.58
N ILE A 65 -1.03 5.78 9.59
CA ILE A 65 0.14 5.08 9.08
C ILE A 65 1.24 5.13 10.15
N ILE A 66 1.73 3.95 10.52
CA ILE A 66 2.88 3.81 11.43
C ILE A 66 4.17 3.56 10.66
N LEU A 67 4.09 2.92 9.49
CA LEU A 67 5.25 2.55 8.68
C LEU A 67 4.86 2.49 7.21
N ALA A 68 5.74 3.00 6.35
CA ALA A 68 5.65 2.82 4.91
C ALA A 68 7.01 2.38 4.37
N ASN A 69 7.02 1.28 3.64
CA ASN A 69 8.21 0.80 2.95
C ASN A 69 8.00 0.82 1.44
N SER A 70 9.00 1.33 0.72
CA SER A 70 9.04 1.28 -0.73
C SER A 70 9.03 -0.17 -1.19
N VAL A 71 8.16 -0.52 -2.13
CA VAL A 71 8.19 -1.84 -2.78
C VAL A 71 8.66 -1.63 -4.21
N SER A 72 9.76 -2.28 -4.57
CA SER A 72 10.26 -2.27 -5.94
C SER A 72 9.38 -3.13 -6.86
N LEU A 73 9.43 -2.86 -8.17
CA LEU A 73 8.68 -3.64 -9.14
C LEU A 73 9.13 -5.11 -9.16
N ASP A 74 10.42 -5.35 -8.90
CA ASP A 74 11.01 -6.68 -8.83
C ASP A 74 10.47 -7.46 -7.61
N GLU A 75 10.46 -6.84 -6.42
CA GLU A 75 9.87 -7.45 -5.21
C GLU A 75 8.37 -7.73 -5.40
N LEU A 76 7.63 -6.81 -6.01
CA LEU A 76 6.22 -7.00 -6.34
C LEU A 76 6.04 -8.18 -7.30
N ASN A 77 6.92 -8.32 -8.29
CA ASN A 77 6.86 -9.43 -9.25
C ASN A 77 7.25 -10.77 -8.63
N GLU A 78 8.21 -10.79 -7.69
CA GLU A 78 8.50 -11.99 -6.91
C GLU A 78 7.31 -12.42 -6.06
N GLU A 79 6.62 -11.47 -5.41
CA GLU A 79 5.46 -11.79 -4.57
C GLU A 79 4.27 -12.26 -5.41
N LYS A 80 4.01 -11.64 -6.57
CA LYS A 80 3.03 -12.16 -7.55
C LYS A 80 3.33 -13.60 -7.93
N LYS A 81 4.59 -13.91 -8.22
CA LYS A 81 5.01 -15.25 -8.61
C LYS A 81 4.79 -16.25 -7.47
N ARG A 82 5.09 -15.86 -6.22
CA ARG A 82 4.82 -16.69 -5.03
C ARG A 82 3.32 -16.92 -4.80
N ALA A 83 2.49 -15.90 -4.95
CA ALA A 83 1.05 -16.02 -4.78
C ALA A 83 0.46 -17.02 -5.78
N ILE A 84 0.86 -16.94 -7.05
CA ILE A 84 0.46 -17.90 -8.09
C ILE A 84 1.00 -19.31 -7.81
N ASP A 85 2.26 -19.44 -7.41
CA ASP A 85 2.87 -20.75 -7.08
C ASP A 85 2.19 -21.42 -5.87
N MET A 86 1.75 -20.65 -4.87
CA MET A 86 0.97 -21.16 -3.74
C MET A 86 -0.42 -21.62 -4.19
N LEU A 87 -1.05 -20.92 -5.13
CA LEU A 87 -2.36 -21.29 -5.68
C LEU A 87 -2.30 -22.56 -6.52
N ASN A 88 -1.25 -22.71 -7.33
CA ASN A 88 -1.02 -23.87 -8.20
C ASN A 88 -0.54 -25.13 -7.46
N LYS A 89 -0.18 -25.03 -6.18
CA LYS A 89 0.24 -26.17 -5.36
C LYS A 89 -0.92 -26.96 -4.73
N LYS A 90 -2.17 -26.65 -5.09
CA LYS A 90 -3.37 -27.28 -4.54
C LYS A 90 -3.94 -28.36 -5.44
#